data_AF-A0A2E6JI60-F1
#
_entry.id   AF-A0A2E6JI60-F1
#
_cell.length_a   1.000
_cell.length_b   1.000
_cell.length_c   1.000
_cell.angle_alpha   90.00
_cell.angle_beta   90.00
_cell.angle_gamma   90.00
#
_symmetry.space_group_name_H-M   'P 1'
#
loop_
_entity.id
_entity.type
_entity.pdbx_description
1 polymer ?
#
loop_
_entity_poly.entity_id
_entity_poly.type
_entity_poly.pdbx_seq_one_letter_code
_entity_poly.pdbx_strand_id
1 'polypeptide(L)'
;MVGLVSVIGSLVFVGIEIKQNTAAVRGATQQAVSSQVSEMYRIVSENERMASLFSRALEGDSKSDLSNSDYISFWNFQMMGLRRIENIYLQYKNGLLTEDAFSRIGLGIYRTKLVREIWEERKDDFEKDFVIFFEKLRDGE
;
A
#
# COMPACT_ATOMS: atom_id res chain seq x y z
N MET A 1 4.43 -50.76 15.08
CA MET A 1 4.45 -50.26 13.68
C MET A 1 3.28 -49.34 13.37
N VAL A 2 2.03 -49.68 13.73
CA VAL A 2 0.83 -48.85 13.44
C VAL A 2 0.94 -47.42 13.99
N GLY A 3 1.35 -47.23 15.25
CA GLY A 3 1.45 -45.89 15.86
C GLY A 3 2.46 -44.95 15.18
N LEU A 4 3.60 -45.48 14.71
CA LEU A 4 4.59 -44.68 13.98
C LEU A 4 4.05 -44.19 12.63
N VAL A 5 3.33 -45.06 11.92
CA VAL A 5 2.68 -44.71 10.64
C VAL A 5 1.59 -43.66 10.85
N SER A 6 0.81 -43.75 11.94
CA SER A 6 -0.19 -42.74 12.29
C SER A 6 0.46 -41.37 12.58
N VAL A 7 1.55 -41.33 13.34
CA VAL A 7 2.26 -40.08 13.65
C VAL A 7 2.83 -39.44 12.37
N ILE A 8 3.46 -40.23 11.50
CA ILE A 8 3.98 -39.73 10.22
C ILE A 8 2.85 -39.21 9.34
N GLY A 9 1.73 -39.94 9.25
CA GLY A 9 0.54 -39.53 8.50
C GLY A 9 -0.04 -38.21 9.00
N SER A 10 -0.13 -38.03 10.33
CA SER A 10 -0.58 -36.78 10.94
C SER A 10 0.36 -35.60 10.65
N LEU A 11 1.68 -35.82 10.70
CA LEU A 11 2.65 -34.76 10.38
C LEU A 11 2.58 -34.31 8.92
N VAL A 12 2.40 -35.25 7.99
CA VAL A 12 2.20 -34.94 6.57
C VAL A 12 0.92 -34.13 6.37
N PHE A 13 -0.18 -34.56 7.00
CA PHE A 13 -1.46 -33.85 6.93
C PHE A 13 -1.35 -32.41 7.46
N VAL A 14 -0.76 -32.22 8.64
CA VAL A 14 -0.51 -30.88 9.21
C VAL A 14 0.37 -30.02 8.28
N GLY A 15 1.41 -30.60 7.68
CA GLY A 15 2.24 -29.90 6.71
C GLY A 15 1.46 -29.40 5.49
N ILE A 16 0.52 -30.20 4.99
CA ILE A 16 -0.38 -29.82 3.89
C ILE A 16 -1.34 -28.71 4.32
N GLU A 17 -1.96 -28.81 5.51
CA GLU A 17 -2.86 -27.79 6.05
C GLU A 17 -2.15 -26.45 6.23
N ILE A 18 -0.93 -26.44 6.79
CA ILE A 18 -0.13 -25.22 6.96
C ILE A 18 0.17 -24.58 5.59
N LYS A 19 0.51 -25.39 4.58
CA LYS A 19 0.75 -24.89 3.22
C LYS A 19 -0.50 -24.27 2.60
N GLN A 20 -1.66 -24.91 2.75
CA GLN A 20 -2.93 -24.40 2.26
C GLN A 20 -3.35 -23.12 2.99
N ASN A 21 -3.20 -23.09 4.32
CA ASN A 21 -3.47 -21.90 5.14
C ASN A 21 -2.58 -20.73 4.71
N THR A 22 -1.28 -20.97 4.54
CA THR A 22 -0.32 -19.95 4.05
C THR A 22 -0.72 -19.41 2.67
N ALA A 23 -1.13 -20.28 1.75
CA ALA A 23 -1.60 -19.87 0.42
C ALA A 23 -2.88 -19.03 0.49
N ALA A 24 -3.83 -19.42 1.35
CA ALA A 24 -5.07 -18.67 1.56
C ALA A 24 -4.80 -17.28 2.16
N VAL A 25 -3.91 -17.17 3.15
CA VAL A 25 -3.50 -15.89 3.75
C VAL A 25 -2.88 -14.98 2.70
N ARG A 26 -1.95 -15.48 1.87
CA ARG A 26 -1.37 -14.72 0.76
C ARG A 26 -2.43 -14.22 -0.24
N GLY A 27 -3.37 -15.08 -0.60
CA GLY A 27 -4.50 -14.72 -1.47
C GLY A 27 -5.36 -13.60 -0.87
N ALA A 28 -5.70 -13.71 0.42
CA ALA A 28 -6.48 -12.70 1.13
C ALA A 28 -5.74 -11.35 1.22
N THR A 29 -4.44 -11.35 1.48
CA THR A 29 -3.60 -10.13 1.48
C THR A 29 -3.61 -9.46 0.11
N GLN A 30 -3.45 -10.23 -0.97
CA GLN A 30 -3.48 -9.67 -2.33
C GLN A 30 -4.85 -9.09 -2.68
N GLN A 31 -5.93 -9.76 -2.27
CA GLN A 31 -7.29 -9.26 -2.46
C GLN A 31 -7.51 -7.95 -1.69
N ALA A 32 -7.01 -7.83 -0.45
CA ALA A 32 -7.13 -6.62 0.36
C ALA A 32 -6.39 -5.44 -0.29
N VAL A 33 -5.14 -5.66 -0.73
CA VAL A 33 -4.34 -4.64 -1.44
C VAL A 33 -5.04 -4.20 -2.73
N SER A 34 -5.62 -5.13 -3.49
CA SER A 34 -6.38 -4.83 -4.71
C SER A 34 -7.66 -4.05 -4.40
N SER A 35 -8.41 -4.45 -3.38
CA SER A 35 -9.64 -3.78 -2.97
C SER A 35 -9.40 -2.33 -2.57
N GLN A 36 -8.30 -2.05 -1.88
CA GLN A 36 -7.94 -0.69 -1.48
C GLN A 36 -7.64 0.20 -2.71
N VAL A 37 -7.00 -0.34 -3.76
CA VAL A 37 -6.78 0.40 -5.02
C VAL A 37 -8.10 0.71 -5.70
N SER A 38 -8.98 -0.28 -5.83
CA SER A 38 -10.29 -0.10 -6.45
C SER A 38 -11.10 0.98 -5.73
N GLU A 39 -11.04 1.03 -4.39
CA GLU A 39 -11.70 2.07 -3.60
C GLU A 39 -11.09 3.45 -3.85
N MET A 40 -9.76 3.56 -3.93
CA MET A 40 -9.11 4.83 -4.29
C MET A 40 -9.54 5.32 -5.66
N TYR A 41 -9.60 4.44 -6.67
CA TYR A 41 -10.11 4.80 -8.00
C TYR A 41 -11.57 5.22 -7.95
N ARG A 42 -12.42 4.49 -7.22
CA ARG A 42 -13.83 4.83 -7.05
C ARG A 42 -14.01 6.24 -6.47
N ILE A 43 -13.27 6.58 -5.41
CA ILE A 43 -13.32 7.90 -4.78
C ILE A 43 -12.97 8.99 -5.80
N VAL A 44 -11.93 8.82 -6.60
CA VAL A 44 -11.55 9.81 -7.62
C VAL A 44 -12.58 9.86 -8.75
N SER A 45 -13.10 8.73 -9.21
CA SER A 45 -14.06 8.65 -10.33
C SER A 45 -15.46 9.15 -10.00
N GLU A 46 -15.91 9.00 -8.75
CA GLU A 46 -17.27 9.36 -8.32
C GLU A 46 -17.34 10.74 -7.63
N ASN A 47 -16.20 11.39 -7.38
CA ASN A 47 -16.13 12.70 -6.72
C ASN A 47 -15.39 13.70 -7.60
N GLU A 48 -16.14 14.55 -8.30
CA GLU A 48 -15.61 15.57 -9.21
C GLU A 48 -14.61 16.51 -8.52
N ARG A 49 -14.85 16.88 -7.26
CA ARG A 49 -13.91 17.69 -6.48
C ARG A 49 -12.60 16.95 -6.26
N MET A 50 -12.63 15.66 -5.93
CA MET A 50 -11.40 14.87 -5.78
C MET A 50 -10.68 14.67 -7.12
N ALA A 51 -11.41 14.43 -8.21
CA ALA A 51 -10.84 14.34 -9.55
C ALA A 51 -10.10 15.63 -9.93
N SER A 52 -10.71 16.80 -9.66
CA SER A 52 -10.09 18.10 -9.87
C SER A 52 -8.81 18.26 -9.05
N LEU A 53 -8.83 17.92 -7.75
CA LEU A 53 -7.63 17.99 -6.90
C LEU A 53 -6.51 17.06 -7.38
N PHE A 54 -6.85 15.89 -7.90
CA PHE A 54 -5.89 14.97 -8.49
C PHE A 54 -5.25 15.53 -9.76
N SER A 55 -6.04 16.15 -10.65
CA SER A 55 -5.53 16.84 -11.85
C SER A 55 -4.60 17.97 -11.49
N ARG A 56 -5.01 18.83 -10.55
CA ARG A 56 -4.23 19.97 -10.06
C ARG A 56 -2.88 19.54 -9.48
N ALA A 57 -2.86 18.46 -8.70
CA ALA A 57 -1.61 17.90 -8.19
C ALA A 57 -0.66 17.46 -9.32
N LEU A 58 -1.19 16.84 -10.38
CA LEU A 58 -0.41 16.43 -11.56
C LEU A 58 0.05 17.63 -12.40
N GLU A 59 -0.72 18.71 -12.42
CA GLU A 59 -0.39 19.97 -13.09
C GLU A 59 0.65 20.80 -12.33
N GLY A 60 0.96 20.43 -11.08
CA GLY A 60 2.06 21.00 -10.30
C GLY A 60 1.63 22.00 -9.22
N ASP A 61 0.35 22.05 -8.87
CA ASP A 61 -0.12 22.82 -7.72
C ASP A 61 0.65 22.43 -6.45
N SER A 62 0.68 23.37 -5.52
CA SER A 62 1.23 23.24 -4.18
C SER A 62 0.17 23.54 -3.12
N LYS A 63 0.49 23.26 -1.86
CA LYS A 63 -0.42 23.47 -0.72
C LYS A 63 -1.00 24.88 -0.68
N SER A 64 -0.21 25.90 -1.03
CA SER A 64 -0.64 27.30 -1.06
C SER A 64 -1.73 27.60 -2.09
N ASP A 65 -1.87 26.76 -3.11
CA ASP A 65 -2.85 26.93 -4.19
C ASP A 65 -4.22 26.33 -3.82
N LEU A 66 -4.27 25.51 -2.75
CA LEU A 66 -5.47 24.84 -2.30
C LEU A 66 -6.14 25.60 -1.15
N SER A 67 -7.48 25.52 -1.10
CA SER A 67 -8.19 25.89 0.12
C SER A 67 -7.84 24.93 1.26
N ASN A 68 -7.99 25.35 2.52
CA ASN A 68 -7.72 24.47 3.67
C ASN A 68 -8.56 23.19 3.62
N SER A 69 -9.82 23.26 3.20
CA SER A 69 -10.69 22.09 3.09
C SER A 69 -10.26 21.16 1.94
N ASP A 70 -9.79 21.71 0.83
CA ASP A 70 -9.26 20.93 -0.29
C ASP A 70 -7.96 20.23 0.08
N TYR A 71 -7.04 20.97 0.72
CA TYR A 71 -5.81 20.40 1.23
C TYR A 71 -6.12 19.26 2.20
N ILE A 72 -7.07 19.45 3.12
CA ILE A 72 -7.48 18.41 4.07
C ILE A 72 -8.03 17.17 3.38
N SER A 73 -8.96 17.34 2.45
CA SER A 73 -9.52 16.23 1.70
C SER A 73 -8.44 15.48 0.91
N PHE A 74 -7.56 16.23 0.23
CA PHE A 74 -6.51 15.65 -0.60
C PHE A 74 -5.45 14.93 0.22
N TRP A 75 -4.92 15.52 1.29
CA TRP A 75 -3.89 14.86 2.09
C TRP A 75 -4.42 13.60 2.78
N ASN A 76 -5.68 13.57 3.23
CA ASN A 76 -6.28 12.34 3.78
C ASN A 76 -6.35 11.23 2.73
N PHE A 77 -6.72 11.57 1.50
CA PHE A 77 -6.71 10.63 0.39
C PHE A 77 -5.29 10.12 0.08
N GLN A 78 -4.28 11.01 0.09
CA GLN A 78 -2.89 10.60 -0.12
C GLN A 78 -2.37 9.72 1.03
N MET A 79 -2.77 9.99 2.27
CA MET A 79 -2.44 9.14 3.42
C MET A 79 -3.03 7.73 3.30
N MET A 80 -4.22 7.57 2.71
CA MET A 80 -4.76 6.24 2.38
C MET A 80 -3.81 5.49 1.43
N GLY A 81 -3.29 6.18 0.41
CA GLY A 81 -2.29 5.64 -0.52
C GLY A 81 -0.96 5.29 0.16
N LEU A 82 -0.42 6.18 1.00
CA LEU A 82 0.83 5.94 1.72
C LEU A 82 0.71 4.76 2.70
N ARG A 83 -0.40 4.64 3.44
CA ARG A 83 -0.68 3.50 4.32
C ARG A 83 -0.83 2.19 3.55
N ARG A 84 -1.34 2.24 2.31
CA ARG A 84 -1.34 1.08 1.42
C ARG A 84 0.08 0.63 1.09
N ILE A 85 0.97 1.56 0.76
CA ILE A 85 2.37 1.24 0.42
C ILE A 85 3.11 0.70 1.65
N GLU A 86 2.87 1.27 2.82
CA GLU A 86 3.38 0.75 4.10
C GLU A 86 2.91 -0.68 4.35
N ASN A 87 1.63 -0.97 4.11
CA ASN A 87 1.13 -2.34 4.23
C ASN A 87 1.87 -3.29 3.29
N ILE A 88 2.05 -2.94 2.00
CA ILE A 88 2.80 -3.76 1.04
C ILE A 88 4.25 -3.97 1.52
N TYR A 89 4.89 -2.92 2.04
CA TYR A 89 6.23 -2.98 2.60
C TYR A 89 6.34 -3.97 3.79
N LEU A 90 5.40 -3.91 4.74
CA LEU A 90 5.36 -4.83 5.87
C LEU A 90 5.15 -6.28 5.42
N GLN A 91 4.28 -6.51 4.43
CA GLN A 91 4.03 -7.85 3.89
C GLN A 91 5.24 -8.40 3.10
N TYR A 92 5.99 -7.51 2.43
CA TYR A 92 7.27 -7.84 1.80
C TYR A 92 8.33 -8.22 2.85
N LYS A 93 8.49 -7.40 3.91
CA LYS A 93 9.42 -7.68 5.03
C LYS A 93 9.13 -9.03 5.71
N ASN A 94 7.87 -9.44 5.76
CA ASN A 94 7.43 -10.72 6.32
C ASN A 94 7.52 -11.91 5.34
N GLY A 95 8.01 -11.71 4.11
CA GLY A 95 8.15 -12.77 3.10
C GLY A 95 6.82 -13.28 2.52
N LEU A 96 5.73 -12.52 2.70
CA LEU A 96 4.42 -12.82 2.12
C LEU A 96 4.28 -12.26 0.70
N LEU A 97 4.89 -11.10 0.44
CA LEU A 97 4.98 -10.49 -0.89
C LEU A 97 6.42 -10.46 -1.38
N THR A 98 6.57 -10.41 -2.69
CA THR A 98 7.83 -10.24 -3.41
C THR A 98 7.99 -8.79 -3.89
N GLU A 99 9.21 -8.41 -4.30
CA GLU A 99 9.54 -7.02 -4.67
C GLU A 99 8.71 -6.50 -5.86
N ASP A 100 8.22 -7.39 -6.73
CA ASP A 100 7.34 -7.02 -7.84
C ASP A 100 6.02 -6.36 -7.37
N ALA A 101 5.62 -6.56 -6.11
CA ALA A 101 4.47 -5.88 -5.54
C ALA A 101 4.58 -4.34 -5.60
N PHE A 102 5.81 -3.79 -5.57
CA PHE A 102 6.03 -2.35 -5.62
C PHE A 102 5.89 -1.77 -7.04
N SER A 103 6.14 -2.57 -8.08
CA SER A 103 5.98 -2.13 -9.49
C SER A 103 4.55 -1.70 -9.84
N ARG A 104 3.56 -2.13 -9.04
CA ARG A 104 2.12 -1.89 -9.26
C ARG A 104 1.57 -0.70 -8.47
N ILE A 105 2.43 0.08 -7.82
CA ILE A 105 1.98 1.21 -6.99
C ILE A 105 1.59 2.43 -7.83
N GLY A 106 2.27 2.66 -8.96
CA GLY A 106 2.10 3.88 -9.74
C GLY A 106 2.65 5.11 -9.00
N LEU A 107 3.97 5.31 -9.04
CA LEU A 107 4.67 6.31 -8.23
C LEU A 107 4.46 7.77 -8.68
N GLY A 108 3.89 8.00 -9.86
CA GLY A 108 3.80 9.33 -10.47
C GLY A 108 3.16 10.39 -9.57
N ILE A 109 2.01 10.09 -8.96
CA ILE A 109 1.31 11.05 -8.08
C ILE A 109 2.14 11.41 -6.84
N TYR A 110 2.90 10.46 -6.29
CA TYR A 110 3.72 10.66 -5.10
C TYR A 110 4.96 11.51 -5.34
N ARG A 111 5.31 11.75 -6.61
CA ARG A 111 6.42 12.63 -7.01
C ARG A 111 6.00 14.07 -7.23
N THR A 112 4.69 14.35 -7.29
CA THR A 112 4.17 15.71 -7.49
C THR A 112 4.56 16.63 -6.32
N LYS A 113 4.62 17.94 -6.60
CA LYS A 113 5.00 18.96 -5.61
C LYS A 113 4.10 18.92 -4.38
N LEU A 114 2.77 18.94 -4.59
CA LEU A 114 1.79 18.87 -3.52
C LEU A 114 1.95 17.63 -2.63
N VAL A 115 2.16 16.45 -3.22
CA VAL A 115 2.28 15.21 -2.44
C VAL A 115 3.62 15.14 -1.71
N ARG A 116 4.70 15.73 -2.24
CA ARG A 116 5.95 15.89 -1.51
C ARG A 116 5.79 16.81 -0.30
N GLU A 117 5.08 17.93 -0.42
CA GLU A 117 4.80 18.81 0.72
C GLU A 117 3.98 18.08 1.80
N ILE A 118 2.96 17.30 1.39
CA ILE A 118 2.22 16.43 2.32
C ILE A 118 3.14 15.42 3.00
N TRP A 119 4.04 14.78 2.25
CA TRP A 119 5.00 13.82 2.79
C TRP A 119 5.90 14.47 3.83
N GLU A 120 6.49 15.63 3.56
CA GLU A 120 7.36 16.32 4.51
C GLU A 120 6.64 16.69 5.81
N GLU A 121 5.35 17.02 5.73
CA GLU A 121 4.53 17.33 6.91
C GLU A 121 4.14 16.09 7.73
N ARG A 122 4.11 14.89 7.12
CA ARG A 122 3.47 13.69 7.69
C ARG A 122 4.35 12.46 7.79
N LYS A 123 5.57 12.46 7.26
CA LYS A 123 6.47 11.30 7.28
C LYS A 123 6.77 10.80 8.69
N ASP A 124 6.69 11.68 9.70
CA ASP A 124 6.87 11.33 11.11
C ASP A 124 5.71 10.49 11.68
N ASP A 125 4.58 10.37 10.97
CA ASP A 125 3.47 9.45 11.31
C ASP A 125 3.79 7.98 10.95
N PHE A 126 4.96 7.73 10.34
CA PHE A 126 5.41 6.41 9.88
C PHE A 126 6.69 5.96 10.58
N GLU A 127 6.92 4.65 10.58
CA GLU A 127 8.16 4.07 11.08
C GLU A 127 9.37 4.49 10.23
N LYS A 128 10.51 4.73 10.87
CA LYS A 128 11.74 5.22 10.19
C LYS A 128 12.20 4.32 9.05
N ASP A 129 12.12 3.01 9.24
CA ASP A 129 12.47 2.03 8.19
C ASP A 129 11.60 2.20 6.94
N PHE A 130 10.31 2.46 7.12
CA PHE A 130 9.38 2.69 6.02
C PHE A 130 9.66 4.02 5.32
N VAL A 131 9.93 5.09 6.08
CA VAL A 131 10.31 6.41 5.51
C VAL A 131 11.49 6.27 4.56
N ILE A 132 12.59 5.64 5.03
CA ILE A 132 13.80 5.42 4.23
C ILE A 132 13.49 4.58 2.98
N PHE A 133 12.71 3.51 3.15
CA PHE A 133 12.30 2.65 2.05
C PHE A 133 11.47 3.42 1.00
N PHE A 134 10.45 4.15 1.44
CA PHE A 134 9.52 4.84 0.56
C PHE A 134 10.20 5.97 -0.20
N GLU A 135 11.07 6.75 0.45
CA GLU A 135 11.84 7.80 -0.23
C GLU A 135 12.75 7.21 -1.30
N LYS A 136 13.46 6.11 -1.00
CA LYS A 136 14.27 5.39 -1.99
C LYS A 136 13.41 4.85 -3.15
N LEU A 137 12.25 4.28 -2.85
CA LEU A 137 11.33 3.77 -3.86
C LEU A 137 10.80 4.90 -4.75
N ARG A 138 10.37 6.01 -4.15
CA ARG A 138 9.82 7.18 -4.84
C ARG A 138 10.87 7.84 -5.72
N ASP A 139 12.09 8.02 -5.23
CA ASP A 139 13.14 8.82 -5.89
C ASP A 139 14.09 7.98 -6.76
N GLY A 140 13.94 6.64 -6.74
CA GLY A 140 14.84 5.69 -7.39
C GLY A 140 14.59 5.38 -8.88
N GLU A 141 14.09 6.34 -9.66
CA GLU A 141 14.03 6.25 -11.15
C GLU A 141 14.70 7.44 -11.82
#